data_AF-A0A8T4YTE7-F1
#
_entry.id   AF-A0A8T4YTE7-F1
#
_cell.length_a   1.000
_cell.length_b   1.000
_cell.length_c   1.000
_cell.angle_alpha   90.00
_cell.angle_beta   90.00
_cell.angle_gamma   90.00
#
_symmetry.space_group_name_H-M   'P 1'
#
loop_
_entity.id
_entity.type
_entity.pdbx_description
1 polymer ?
#
loop_
_entity_poly.entity_id
_entity_poly.type
_entity_poly.pdbx_seq_one_letter_code
_entity_poly.pdbx_strand_id
1 'polypeptide(L)'
;TTRRLMHDWKEVVPKSTQECVASFIRGFVDAEGSVSDHVSVAQKDSSILEILQLLLLRFGVKSTISQAAGSWLMRIAEGSSLRNFQREIGLTATDKAERLAKAVAAKTRLGGDLIPIDHQIIWDIAKSVSVRPSRLIRHRRAHAITRSSLARFVEAVKGSRGYRDIHQDIMERIKRLEMLASSPLGWERIRSISHIRADTPVCDITVSPYANFVANGLLVHNSHTRVFIRRTASGPVRIARLVSSPYLPEGERLFKITENGIEDVEEEDTEKR
;
A
#
# COMPACT_ATOMS: atom_id res chain seq x y z
N THR A 1 34.06 18.06 12.03
CA THR A 1 32.72 18.14 12.65
C THR A 1 31.60 18.22 11.62
N THR A 2 31.75 19.00 10.55
CA THR A 2 30.76 19.16 9.45
C THR A 2 30.51 17.90 8.61
N ARG A 3 31.52 17.02 8.43
CA ARG A 3 31.34 15.72 7.75
C ARG A 3 30.45 14.72 8.51
N ARG A 4 30.35 14.80 9.84
CA ARG A 4 29.43 13.94 10.63
C ARG A 4 27.97 14.31 10.38
N LEU A 5 27.66 15.61 10.33
CA LEU A 5 26.31 16.13 10.05
C LEU A 5 25.79 15.75 8.65
N MET A 6 26.67 15.65 7.64
CA MET A 6 26.29 15.23 6.27
C MET A 6 25.90 13.75 6.15
N HIS A 7 26.23 12.89 7.12
CA HIS A 7 25.79 11.49 7.12
C HIS A 7 24.62 11.25 8.08
N ASP A 8 24.52 12.01 9.17
CA ASP A 8 23.47 11.84 10.18
C ASP A 8 22.06 12.21 9.69
N TRP A 9 21.92 13.08 8.69
CA TRP A 9 20.59 13.51 8.25
C TRP A 9 19.73 12.33 7.78
N LYS A 10 20.35 11.27 7.24
CA LYS A 10 19.67 10.03 6.82
C LYS A 10 18.99 9.32 7.99
N GLU A 11 19.41 9.57 9.23
CA GLU A 11 18.78 9.03 10.43
C GLU A 11 17.94 10.06 11.19
N VAL A 12 18.39 11.31 11.25
CA VAL A 12 17.76 12.37 12.05
C VAL A 12 16.51 12.91 11.37
N VAL A 13 16.56 13.17 10.06
CA VAL A 13 15.42 13.77 9.34
C VAL A 13 14.21 12.82 9.33
N PRO A 14 14.34 11.51 9.05
CA PRO A 14 13.17 10.62 9.07
C PRO A 14 12.46 10.54 10.42
N LYS A 15 13.19 10.70 11.52
CA LYS A 15 12.67 10.70 12.91
C LYS A 15 12.12 12.06 13.35
N SER A 16 12.27 13.10 12.53
CA SER A 16 11.82 14.45 12.85
C SER A 16 10.33 14.67 12.59
N THR A 17 9.79 15.77 13.12
CA THR A 17 8.38 16.17 12.92
C THR A 17 8.07 16.37 11.44
N GLN A 18 6.77 16.35 11.11
CA GLN A 18 6.31 16.49 9.74
C GLN A 18 6.74 17.84 9.12
N GLU A 19 6.74 18.92 9.90
CA GLU A 19 7.16 20.26 9.50
C GLU A 19 8.65 20.32 9.18
N CYS A 20 9.49 19.68 10.01
CA CYS A 20 10.93 19.57 9.78
C CYS A 20 11.22 18.80 8.49
N VAL A 21 10.55 17.67 8.28
CA VAL A 21 10.71 16.88 7.05
C VAL A 21 10.24 17.65 5.82
N ALA A 22 9.10 18.34 5.90
CA ALA A 22 8.61 19.18 4.81
C ALA A 22 9.61 20.28 4.46
N SER A 23 10.16 20.95 5.47
CA SER A 23 11.17 22.01 5.29
C SER A 23 12.47 21.48 4.69
N PHE A 24 12.91 20.30 5.12
CA PHE A 24 14.08 19.62 4.55
C PHE A 24 13.86 19.30 3.06
N ILE A 25 12.73 18.66 2.71
CA ILE A 25 12.42 18.33 1.31
C ILE A 25 12.31 19.61 0.48
N ARG A 26 11.65 20.65 0.99
CA ARG A 26 11.54 21.97 0.33
C ARG A 26 12.92 22.52 -0.01
N GLY A 27 13.80 22.63 0.99
CA GLY A 27 15.16 23.14 0.79
C GLY A 27 15.96 22.27 -0.19
N PHE A 28 15.79 20.95 -0.14
CA PHE A 28 16.45 20.03 -1.07
C PHE A 28 16.01 20.28 -2.52
N VAL A 29 14.70 20.41 -2.77
CA VAL A 29 14.15 20.65 -4.11
C VAL A 29 14.43 22.08 -4.60
N ASP A 30 14.46 23.06 -3.70
CA ASP A 30 14.89 24.42 -4.03
C ASP A 30 16.35 24.47 -4.49
N ALA A 31 17.24 23.65 -3.92
CA ALA A 31 18.65 23.58 -4.32
C ALA A 31 18.87 22.70 -5.57
N GLU A 32 18.41 21.45 -5.55
CA GLU A 32 18.78 20.40 -6.51
C GLU A 32 17.65 20.05 -7.50
N GLY A 33 16.44 20.57 -7.25
CA GLY A 33 15.25 20.22 -8.01
C GLY A 33 15.01 21.08 -9.25
N SER A 34 14.24 20.56 -10.17
CA SER A 34 13.70 21.28 -11.33
C SER A 34 12.21 21.03 -11.47
N VAL A 35 11.48 22.04 -11.93
CA VAL A 35 10.02 21.99 -12.08
C VAL A 35 9.63 22.26 -13.53
N SER A 36 9.04 21.29 -14.21
CA SER A 36 8.39 21.47 -15.52
C SER A 36 6.90 21.14 -15.37
N ASP A 37 6.38 20.23 -16.18
CA ASP A 37 5.11 19.52 -15.99
C ASP A 37 5.10 18.52 -14.81
N HIS A 38 6.26 18.35 -14.15
CA HIS A 38 6.51 17.52 -12.98
C HIS A 38 7.63 18.14 -12.13
N VAL A 39 7.73 17.75 -10.86
CA VAL A 39 8.90 18.05 -10.01
C VAL A 39 9.91 16.94 -10.20
N SER A 40 11.19 17.28 -10.30
CA SER A 40 12.27 16.32 -10.50
C SER A 40 13.51 16.68 -9.70
N VAL A 41 14.27 15.67 -9.28
CA VAL A 41 15.52 15.81 -8.53
C VAL A 41 16.50 14.76 -9.06
N ALA A 42 17.69 15.19 -9.48
CA ALA A 42 18.73 14.30 -9.97
C ALA A 42 19.84 14.14 -8.91
N GLN A 43 20.37 12.93 -8.74
CA GLN A 43 21.44 12.62 -7.79
C GLN A 43 22.34 11.51 -8.32
N LYS A 44 23.63 11.51 -7.93
CA LYS A 44 24.55 10.41 -8.25
C LYS A 44 24.35 9.19 -7.35
N ASP A 45 24.03 9.42 -6.08
CA ASP A 45 23.74 8.37 -5.08
C ASP A 45 22.23 8.13 -5.02
N SER A 46 21.78 6.92 -5.38
CA SER A 46 20.35 6.56 -5.37
C SER A 46 19.76 6.54 -3.96
N SER A 47 20.57 6.24 -2.95
CA SER A 47 20.09 6.08 -1.58
C SER A 47 19.50 7.39 -1.01
N ILE A 48 19.96 8.54 -1.51
CA ILE A 48 19.40 9.86 -1.17
C ILE A 48 17.96 9.97 -1.70
N LEU A 49 17.75 9.57 -2.96
CA LEU A 49 16.44 9.62 -3.60
C LEU A 49 15.48 8.60 -2.99
N GLU A 50 15.97 7.42 -2.61
CA GLU A 50 15.18 6.39 -1.93
C GLU A 50 14.66 6.89 -0.57
N ILE A 51 15.52 7.54 0.22
CA ILE A 51 15.09 8.17 1.48
C ILE A 51 14.08 9.29 1.21
N LEU A 52 14.35 10.18 0.26
CA LEU A 52 13.41 11.24 -0.12
C LEU A 52 12.06 10.67 -0.56
N GLN A 53 12.05 9.58 -1.33
CA GLN A 53 10.83 8.89 -1.76
C GLN A 53 10.04 8.38 -0.56
N LEU A 54 10.68 7.74 0.43
CA LEU A 54 10.02 7.29 1.65
C LEU A 54 9.46 8.46 2.48
N LEU A 55 10.20 9.57 2.57
CA LEU A 55 9.74 10.77 3.28
C LEU A 55 8.54 11.43 2.57
N LEU A 56 8.53 11.46 1.24
CA LEU A 56 7.42 11.98 0.45
C LEU A 56 6.11 11.21 0.68
N LEU A 57 6.19 9.90 0.95
CA LEU A 57 5.00 9.08 1.26
C LEU A 57 4.28 9.57 2.53
N ARG A 58 4.97 10.19 3.49
CA ARG A 58 4.34 10.80 4.69
C ARG A 58 3.34 11.90 4.34
N PHE A 59 3.52 12.54 3.18
CA PHE A 59 2.68 13.63 2.69
C PHE A 59 1.70 13.15 1.62
N GLY A 60 1.57 11.84 1.41
CA GLY A 60 0.78 11.28 0.32
C GLY A 60 1.31 11.68 -1.06
N VAL A 61 2.63 11.91 -1.19
CA VAL A 61 3.29 12.26 -2.45
C VAL A 61 4.01 11.03 -2.97
N LYS A 62 3.53 10.49 -4.10
CA LYS A 62 4.18 9.39 -4.80
C LYS A 62 5.20 9.93 -5.79
N SER A 63 6.36 9.26 -5.86
CA SER A 63 7.42 9.56 -6.82
C SER A 63 7.95 8.29 -7.47
N THR A 64 8.59 8.44 -8.62
CA THR A 64 9.30 7.34 -9.30
C THR A 64 10.79 7.64 -9.34
N ILE A 65 11.62 6.60 -9.21
CA ILE A 65 13.08 6.70 -9.37
C ILE A 65 13.46 5.92 -10.62
N SER A 66 14.29 6.53 -11.47
CA SER A 66 14.79 5.92 -12.70
C SER A 66 16.23 6.35 -12.96
N GLN A 67 17.00 5.50 -13.64
CA GLN A 67 18.36 5.84 -14.05
C GLN A 67 18.33 6.77 -15.28
N ALA A 68 19.15 7.82 -15.28
CA ALA A 68 19.26 8.80 -16.37
C ALA A 68 20.71 9.28 -16.52
N ALA A 69 21.33 9.02 -17.69
CA ALA A 69 22.64 9.55 -18.09
C ALA A 69 23.74 9.47 -17.01
N GLY A 70 23.91 8.30 -16.39
CA GLY A 70 24.93 8.09 -15.33
C GLY A 70 24.56 8.65 -13.95
N SER A 71 23.33 9.10 -13.77
CA SER A 71 22.75 9.55 -12.51
C SER A 71 21.38 8.88 -12.27
N TRP A 72 20.78 9.14 -11.12
CA TRP A 72 19.43 8.74 -10.76
C TRP A 72 18.52 9.97 -10.73
N LEU A 73 17.30 9.79 -11.19
CA LEU A 73 16.29 10.84 -11.28
C LEU A 73 15.04 10.41 -10.55
N MET A 74 14.65 11.19 -9.54
CA MET A 74 13.35 11.08 -8.89
C MET A 74 12.37 12.05 -9.55
N ARG A 75 11.12 11.61 -9.80
CA ARG A 75 10.06 12.43 -10.44
C ARG A 75 8.75 12.34 -9.67
N ILE A 76 8.12 13.49 -9.45
CA ILE A 76 6.74 13.64 -8.94
C ILE A 76 5.91 14.20 -10.10
N ALA A 77 5.23 13.32 -10.83
CA ALA A 77 4.52 13.69 -12.07
C ALA A 77 2.99 13.57 -11.99
N GLU A 78 2.51 12.75 -11.06
CA GLU A 78 1.10 12.45 -10.88
C GLU A 78 0.36 13.65 -10.26
N GLY A 79 -0.87 13.94 -10.72
CA GLY A 79 -1.56 15.17 -10.36
C GLY A 79 -1.95 15.27 -8.88
N SER A 80 -2.36 14.16 -8.24
CA SER A 80 -2.67 14.16 -6.82
C SER A 80 -1.40 14.36 -5.98
N SER A 81 -0.32 13.71 -6.37
CA SER A 81 1.01 13.85 -5.75
C SER A 81 1.59 15.26 -5.91
N LEU A 82 1.47 15.89 -7.08
CA LEU A 82 1.89 17.29 -7.29
C LEU A 82 1.08 18.27 -6.44
N ARG A 83 -0.24 18.06 -6.33
CA ARG A 83 -1.11 18.88 -5.49
C ARG A 83 -0.76 18.73 -4.01
N ASN A 84 -0.53 17.50 -3.56
CA ASN A 84 -0.10 17.23 -2.18
C ASN A 84 1.29 17.85 -1.92
N PHE A 85 2.22 17.73 -2.86
CA PHE A 85 3.52 18.37 -2.76
C PHE A 85 3.40 19.89 -2.64
N GLN A 86 2.59 20.53 -3.49
CA GLN A 86 2.35 21.98 -3.42
C GLN A 86 1.72 22.40 -2.08
N ARG A 87 0.74 21.63 -1.58
CA ARG A 87 -0.01 21.96 -0.36
C ARG A 87 0.80 21.76 0.91
N GLU A 88 1.48 20.61 1.03
CA GLU A 88 2.12 20.18 2.28
C GLU A 88 3.59 20.61 2.36
N ILE A 89 4.27 20.73 1.21
CA ILE A 89 5.72 20.99 1.15
C ILE A 89 5.96 22.35 0.51
N GLY A 90 5.44 22.62 -0.69
CA GLY A 90 5.67 23.87 -1.43
C GLY A 90 7.14 24.08 -1.81
N LEU A 91 7.45 25.27 -2.33
CA LEU A 91 8.80 25.70 -2.72
C LEU A 91 9.01 27.15 -2.33
N THR A 92 10.24 27.52 -1.97
CA THR A 92 10.60 28.90 -1.58
C THR A 92 11.10 29.68 -2.79
N ALA A 93 11.78 29.02 -3.73
CA ALA A 93 12.22 29.65 -4.96
C ALA A 93 11.00 30.06 -5.80
N THR A 94 10.81 31.36 -6.00
CA THR A 94 9.58 31.94 -6.58
C THR A 94 9.33 31.43 -7.99
N ASP A 95 10.37 31.35 -8.82
CA ASP A 95 10.31 30.82 -10.18
C ASP A 95 9.84 29.35 -10.20
N LYS A 96 10.33 28.52 -9.28
CA LYS A 96 9.94 27.11 -9.17
C LYS A 96 8.53 26.98 -8.60
N ALA A 97 8.16 27.80 -7.61
CA ALA A 97 6.84 27.81 -7.00
C ALA A 97 5.75 28.18 -8.04
N GLU A 98 6.00 29.19 -8.87
CA GLU A 98 5.11 29.55 -9.99
C GLU A 98 4.98 28.43 -11.02
N ARG A 99 6.09 27.79 -11.38
CA ARG A 99 6.10 26.65 -12.31
C ARG A 99 5.33 25.46 -11.73
N LEU A 100 5.46 25.21 -10.43
CA LEU A 100 4.71 24.16 -9.73
C LEU A 100 3.21 24.45 -9.75
N ALA A 101 2.81 25.70 -9.48
CA ALA A 101 1.40 26.11 -9.55
C ALA A 101 0.82 25.91 -10.96
N LYS A 102 1.58 26.28 -12.00
CA LYS A 102 1.21 26.03 -13.41
C LYS A 102 1.09 24.54 -13.70
N ALA A 103 2.04 23.72 -13.24
CA ALA A 103 2.03 22.28 -13.42
C ALA A 103 0.80 21.64 -12.77
N VAL A 104 0.46 22.03 -11.53
CA VAL A 104 -0.74 21.55 -10.82
C VAL A 104 -2.02 21.96 -11.54
N ALA A 105 -2.11 23.21 -11.98
CA ALA A 105 -3.27 23.73 -12.70
C ALA A 105 -3.49 23.06 -14.06
N ALA A 106 -2.41 22.69 -14.76
CA ALA A 106 -2.48 22.02 -16.06
C ALA A 106 -2.96 20.56 -15.99
N LYS A 107 -2.95 19.92 -14.80
CA LYS A 107 -3.40 18.52 -14.66
C LYS A 107 -4.93 18.44 -14.69
N THR A 108 -5.47 18.09 -15.87
CA THR A 108 -6.91 17.85 -16.09
C THR A 108 -7.43 16.61 -15.37
N ARG A 109 -6.58 15.58 -15.22
CA ARG A 109 -6.82 14.42 -14.38
C ARG A 109 -5.82 14.47 -13.25
N LEU A 110 -6.32 14.44 -12.02
CA LEU A 110 -5.46 14.24 -10.86
C LEU A 110 -4.72 12.90 -10.94
N GLY A 111 -5.22 11.94 -11.75
CA GLY A 111 -4.69 10.59 -11.80
C GLY A 111 -4.72 9.99 -10.40
N GLY A 112 -3.97 8.92 -10.20
CA GLY A 112 -3.62 8.49 -8.86
C GLY A 112 -4.35 7.28 -8.34
N ASP A 113 -4.14 7.09 -7.05
CA ASP A 113 -4.50 5.93 -6.24
C ASP A 113 -5.83 5.27 -6.69
N LEU A 114 -5.67 4.18 -7.43
CA LEU A 114 -6.75 3.39 -8.00
C LEU A 114 -7.07 2.26 -7.04
N ILE A 115 -8.18 2.40 -6.32
CA ILE A 115 -8.66 1.39 -5.40
C ILE A 115 -9.35 0.29 -6.21
N PRO A 116 -8.91 -0.98 -6.10
CA PRO A 116 -9.40 -2.09 -6.92
C PRO A 116 -10.78 -2.56 -6.45
N ILE A 117 -11.81 -1.76 -6.74
CA ILE A 117 -13.21 -2.07 -6.45
C ILE A 117 -13.94 -2.21 -7.78
N ASP A 118 -14.66 -3.31 -7.93
CA ASP A 118 -15.55 -3.50 -9.07
C ASP A 118 -16.68 -2.46 -9.07
N HIS A 119 -16.86 -1.76 -10.19
CA HIS A 119 -17.89 -0.73 -10.31
C HIS A 119 -19.29 -1.30 -10.08
N GLN A 120 -19.53 -2.59 -10.33
CA GLN A 120 -20.81 -3.23 -10.08
C GLN A 120 -21.21 -3.15 -8.59
N ILE A 121 -20.26 -3.34 -7.67
CA ILE A 121 -20.50 -3.23 -6.22
C ILE A 121 -21.01 -1.83 -5.89
N ILE A 122 -20.39 -0.81 -6.48
CA ILE A 122 -20.73 0.59 -6.25
C ILE A 122 -22.10 0.93 -6.85
N TRP A 123 -22.40 0.36 -8.02
CA TRP A 123 -23.69 0.49 -8.69
C TRP A 123 -24.83 -0.14 -7.90
N ASP A 124 -24.62 -1.32 -7.34
CA ASP A 124 -25.61 -2.03 -6.55
C ASP A 124 -25.93 -1.27 -5.27
N ILE A 125 -24.91 -0.77 -4.56
CA ILE A 125 -25.09 0.07 -3.37
C ILE A 125 -25.91 1.33 -3.70
N ALA A 126 -25.60 2.02 -4.80
CA ALA A 126 -26.37 3.21 -5.21
C ALA A 126 -27.84 2.89 -5.45
N LYS A 127 -28.15 1.76 -6.12
CA LYS A 127 -29.53 1.32 -6.34
C LYS A 127 -30.23 1.00 -5.02
N SER A 128 -29.55 0.32 -4.10
CA SER A 128 -30.11 -0.03 -2.78
C SER A 128 -30.50 1.20 -1.96
N VAL A 129 -29.85 2.35 -2.16
CA VAL A 129 -30.19 3.62 -1.49
C VAL A 129 -31.09 4.54 -2.33
N SER A 130 -31.71 4.01 -3.38
CA SER A 130 -32.58 4.77 -4.30
C SER A 130 -31.89 5.96 -4.98
N VAL A 131 -30.56 5.93 -5.11
CA VAL A 131 -29.79 6.94 -5.84
C VAL A 131 -29.52 6.43 -7.25
N ARG A 132 -29.78 7.26 -8.27
CA ARG A 132 -29.45 6.92 -9.67
C ARG A 132 -27.93 6.81 -9.82
N PRO A 133 -27.36 5.60 -10.08
CA PRO A 133 -25.91 5.42 -10.09
C PRO A 133 -25.21 6.27 -11.14
N SER A 134 -25.86 6.47 -12.30
CA SER A 134 -25.36 7.29 -13.41
C SER A 134 -25.09 8.75 -13.05
N ARG A 135 -25.72 9.28 -11.98
CA ARG A 135 -25.43 10.62 -11.45
C ARG A 135 -24.12 10.67 -10.66
N LEU A 136 -23.71 9.54 -10.08
CA LEU A 136 -22.53 9.45 -9.22
C LEU A 136 -21.31 8.96 -10.00
N ILE A 137 -21.49 7.88 -10.77
CA ILE A 137 -20.41 7.18 -11.47
C ILE A 137 -20.93 6.73 -12.84
N ARG A 138 -20.12 6.94 -13.88
CA ARG A 138 -20.43 6.43 -15.22
C ARG A 138 -20.36 4.91 -15.23
N HIS A 139 -21.34 4.24 -15.83
CA HIS A 139 -21.32 2.79 -16.00
C HIS A 139 -20.16 2.43 -16.92
N ARG A 140 -19.09 1.85 -16.36
CA ARG A 140 -17.96 1.33 -17.12
C ARG A 140 -17.62 -0.02 -16.50
N ARG A 141 -17.33 -1.02 -17.33
CA ARG A 141 -16.67 -2.25 -16.88
C ARG A 141 -15.25 -1.89 -16.45
N ALA A 142 -15.12 -1.45 -15.22
CA ALA A 142 -13.87 -1.03 -14.61
C ALA A 142 -13.77 -1.69 -13.24
N HIS A 143 -12.61 -2.29 -12.98
CA HIS A 143 -12.32 -2.98 -11.73
C HIS A 143 -11.54 -2.10 -10.75
N ALA A 144 -11.60 -0.78 -10.94
CA ALA A 144 -10.95 0.18 -10.07
C ALA A 144 -11.62 1.55 -10.12
N ILE A 145 -11.57 2.28 -9.00
CA ILE A 145 -12.08 3.64 -8.86
C ILE A 145 -11.01 4.52 -8.21
N THR A 146 -10.93 5.79 -8.62
CA THR A 146 -10.01 6.73 -7.94
C THR A 146 -10.52 6.99 -6.53
N ARG A 147 -9.60 7.13 -5.55
CA ARG A 147 -9.93 7.49 -4.17
C ARG A 147 -10.89 8.68 -4.07
N SER A 148 -10.63 9.75 -4.82
CA SER A 148 -11.47 10.96 -4.87
C SER A 148 -12.87 10.73 -5.42
N SER A 149 -13.05 9.76 -6.33
CA SER A 149 -14.38 9.41 -6.85
C SER A 149 -15.14 8.52 -5.87
N LEU A 150 -14.43 7.62 -5.17
CA LEU A 150 -15.01 6.82 -4.11
C LEU A 150 -15.47 7.69 -2.93
N ALA A 151 -14.67 8.67 -2.51
CA ALA A 151 -15.03 9.62 -1.45
C ALA A 151 -16.33 10.38 -1.80
N ARG A 152 -16.38 11.00 -2.99
CA ARG A 152 -17.60 11.69 -3.47
C ARG A 152 -18.81 10.77 -3.56
N PHE A 153 -18.60 9.52 -3.95
CA PHE A 153 -19.66 8.52 -3.99
C PHE A 153 -20.23 8.26 -2.59
N VAL A 154 -19.36 8.00 -1.60
CA VAL A 154 -19.75 7.74 -0.21
C VAL A 154 -20.50 8.94 0.36
N GLU A 155 -20.00 10.16 0.16
CA GLU A 155 -20.66 11.39 0.60
C GLU A 155 -22.06 11.53 -0.01
N ALA A 156 -22.19 11.32 -1.32
CA ALA A 156 -23.47 11.43 -2.01
C ALA A 156 -24.48 10.35 -1.56
N VAL A 157 -24.01 9.14 -1.28
CA VAL A 157 -24.85 8.06 -0.74
C VAL A 157 -25.32 8.41 0.68
N LYS A 158 -24.42 8.82 1.58
CA LYS A 158 -24.76 9.18 2.97
C LYS A 158 -25.68 10.39 3.05
N GLY A 159 -25.59 11.32 2.10
CA GLY A 159 -26.48 12.49 2.00
C GLY A 159 -27.86 12.18 1.39
N SER A 160 -28.10 10.97 0.87
CA SER A 160 -29.36 10.62 0.20
C SER A 160 -30.47 10.28 1.20
N ARG A 161 -31.73 10.51 0.81
CA ARG A 161 -32.89 10.14 1.66
C ARG A 161 -32.95 8.64 1.93
N GLY A 162 -32.61 7.83 0.92
CA GLY A 162 -32.65 6.37 1.03
C GLY A 162 -31.60 5.78 1.96
N TYR A 163 -30.62 6.56 2.44
CA TYR A 163 -29.64 6.10 3.43
C TYR A 163 -30.25 5.90 4.83
N ARG A 164 -31.36 6.58 5.15
CA ARG A 164 -31.95 6.54 6.50
C ARG A 164 -32.57 5.19 6.87
N ASP A 165 -33.06 4.47 5.87
CA ASP A 165 -33.86 3.24 6.05
C ASP A 165 -33.15 2.01 5.44
N ILE A 166 -31.82 2.03 5.33
CA ILE A 166 -31.06 0.92 4.74
C ILE A 166 -30.91 -0.26 5.69
N HIS A 167 -30.85 -1.46 5.11
CA HIS A 167 -30.51 -2.66 5.83
C HIS A 167 -29.05 -2.63 6.35
N GLN A 168 -28.80 -3.33 7.47
CA GLN A 168 -27.52 -3.28 8.19
C GLN A 168 -26.33 -3.75 7.34
N ASP A 169 -26.53 -4.72 6.45
CA ASP A 169 -25.48 -5.23 5.57
C ASP A 169 -24.99 -4.17 4.56
N ILE A 170 -25.92 -3.38 3.99
CA ILE A 170 -25.60 -2.28 3.08
C ILE A 170 -24.87 -1.17 3.85
N MET A 171 -25.29 -0.88 5.08
CA MET A 171 -24.62 0.09 5.94
C MET A 171 -23.16 -0.30 6.19
N GLU A 172 -22.90 -1.57 6.51
CA GLU A 172 -21.54 -2.09 6.72
C GLU A 172 -20.70 -2.05 5.43
N ARG A 173 -21.28 -2.35 4.27
CA ARG A 173 -20.59 -2.19 2.97
C ARG A 173 -20.21 -0.73 2.70
N ILE A 174 -21.11 0.22 2.94
CA ILE A 174 -20.82 1.66 2.79
C ILE A 174 -19.71 2.09 3.74
N LYS A 175 -19.73 1.62 5.00
CA LYS A 175 -18.67 1.90 5.98
C LYS A 175 -17.31 1.39 5.51
N ARG A 176 -17.24 0.20 4.91
CA ARG A 176 -15.99 -0.31 4.32
C ARG A 176 -15.51 0.54 3.14
N LEU A 177 -16.41 1.03 2.28
CA LEU A 177 -16.06 1.96 1.20
C LEU A 177 -15.53 3.29 1.75
N GLU A 178 -16.13 3.79 2.83
CA GLU A 178 -15.68 4.99 3.54
C GLU A 178 -14.27 4.79 4.11
N MET A 179 -14.03 3.66 4.80
CA MET A 179 -12.71 3.29 5.32
C MET A 179 -11.67 3.20 4.20
N LEU A 180 -12.03 2.62 3.05
CA LEU A 180 -11.12 2.57 1.89
C LEU A 180 -10.82 3.96 1.35
N ALA A 181 -11.80 4.85 1.28
CA ALA A 181 -11.63 6.23 0.79
C ALA A 181 -10.76 7.09 1.73
N SER A 182 -10.89 6.90 3.06
CA SER A 182 -10.13 7.64 4.08
C SER A 182 -8.82 6.96 4.50
N SER A 183 -8.53 5.75 4.00
CA SER A 183 -7.34 5.00 4.37
C SER A 183 -6.05 5.75 4.00
N PRO A 184 -5.02 5.75 4.87
CA PRO A 184 -3.70 6.30 4.55
C PRO A 184 -2.92 5.41 3.56
N LEU A 185 -3.42 4.21 3.26
CA LEU A 185 -2.76 3.26 2.37
C LEU A 185 -3.13 3.54 0.92
N GLY A 186 -2.12 3.62 0.05
CA GLY A 186 -2.28 3.66 -1.39
C GLY A 186 -2.21 2.27 -2.03
N TRP A 187 -2.88 2.10 -3.16
CA TRP A 187 -2.80 0.93 -4.02
C TRP A 187 -1.80 1.16 -5.15
N GLU A 188 -0.99 0.13 -5.40
CA GLU A 188 -0.04 0.08 -6.50
C GLU A 188 -0.23 -1.19 -7.33
N ARG A 189 -0.13 -1.06 -8.65
CA ARG A 189 -0.26 -2.20 -9.56
C ARG A 189 1.08 -2.90 -9.70
N ILE A 190 1.08 -4.21 -9.48
CA ILE A 190 2.24 -5.05 -9.80
C ILE A 190 2.50 -4.98 -11.31
N ARG A 191 3.69 -4.51 -11.69
CA ARG A 191 4.10 -4.41 -13.10
C ARG A 191 4.71 -5.71 -13.62
N SER A 192 5.48 -6.38 -12.79
CA SER A 192 6.21 -7.60 -13.13
C SER A 192 6.51 -8.41 -11.87
N ILE A 193 6.62 -9.72 -12.02
CA ILE A 193 7.08 -10.65 -10.98
C ILE A 193 8.23 -11.44 -11.59
N SER A 194 9.38 -11.49 -10.92
CA SER A 194 10.57 -12.21 -11.35
C SER A 194 11.04 -13.15 -10.25
N HIS A 195 11.45 -14.36 -10.63
CA HIS A 195 11.98 -15.35 -9.70
C HIS A 195 13.51 -15.33 -9.74
N ILE A 196 14.15 -15.22 -8.58
CA ILE A 196 15.60 -15.18 -8.42
C ILE A 196 15.97 -16.29 -7.43
N ARG A 197 17.00 -17.07 -7.74
CA ARG A 197 17.64 -17.97 -6.77
C ARG A 197 18.69 -17.17 -6.03
N ALA A 198 18.60 -17.14 -4.70
CA ALA A 198 19.55 -16.46 -3.85
C ALA A 198 19.80 -17.29 -2.59
N ASP A 199 21.06 -17.45 -2.21
CA ASP A 199 21.46 -18.12 -0.96
C ASP A 199 21.54 -17.13 0.21
N THR A 200 20.77 -16.04 0.13
CA THR A 200 20.77 -14.97 1.14
C THR A 200 19.78 -15.30 2.25
N PRO A 201 20.15 -15.15 3.54
CA PRO A 201 19.22 -15.32 4.63
C PRO A 201 18.06 -14.33 4.49
N VAL A 202 16.83 -14.83 4.64
CA VAL A 202 15.62 -14.02 4.70
C VAL A 202 15.23 -13.80 6.16
N CYS A 203 14.67 -12.63 6.45
CA CYS A 203 14.23 -12.26 7.79
C CYS A 203 12.75 -11.89 7.76
N ASP A 204 12.11 -12.03 8.92
CA ASP A 204 10.73 -11.59 9.14
C ASP A 204 10.61 -10.93 10.52
N ILE A 205 9.58 -10.11 10.71
CA ILE A 205 9.32 -9.38 11.95
C ILE A 205 7.90 -9.68 12.41
N THR A 206 7.77 -10.14 13.67
CA THR A 206 6.46 -10.37 14.26
C THR A 206 5.94 -9.11 14.95
N VAL A 207 4.99 -8.42 14.31
CA VAL A 207 4.31 -7.25 14.89
C VAL A 207 2.91 -7.58 15.41
N SER A 208 2.67 -7.34 16.70
CA SER A 208 1.36 -7.47 17.36
C SER A 208 0.63 -6.11 17.40
N PRO A 209 -0.72 -6.06 17.34
CA PRO A 209 -1.65 -7.19 17.17
C PRO A 209 -1.98 -7.52 15.71
N TYR A 210 -1.53 -6.72 14.75
CA TYR A 210 -2.05 -6.76 13.38
C TYR A 210 -1.32 -7.70 12.42
N ALA A 211 -0.18 -8.26 12.82
CA ALA A 211 0.64 -9.15 12.01
C ALA A 211 1.02 -8.59 10.63
N ASN A 212 1.27 -7.28 10.57
CA ASN A 212 1.77 -6.59 9.37
C ASN A 212 2.68 -5.41 9.75
N PHE A 213 3.52 -5.00 8.81
CA PHE A 213 4.45 -3.87 8.96
C PHE A 213 4.77 -3.22 7.61
N VAL A 214 5.46 -2.08 7.63
CA VAL A 214 5.91 -1.40 6.40
C VAL A 214 7.36 -1.77 6.09
N ALA A 215 7.61 -2.27 4.89
CA ALA A 215 8.94 -2.57 4.36
C ALA A 215 9.09 -1.97 2.96
N ASN A 216 10.16 -1.20 2.73
CA ASN A 216 10.41 -0.53 1.45
C ASN A 216 9.21 0.28 0.91
N GLY A 217 8.46 0.93 1.81
CA GLY A 217 7.27 1.72 1.46
C GLY A 217 6.02 0.89 1.14
N LEU A 218 6.06 -0.44 1.33
CA LEU A 218 4.94 -1.35 1.11
C LEU A 218 4.44 -1.92 2.42
N LEU A 219 3.12 -2.11 2.54
CA LEU A 219 2.54 -2.87 3.63
C LEU A 219 2.74 -4.37 3.36
N VAL A 220 3.49 -5.04 4.23
CA VAL A 220 3.76 -6.48 4.16
C VAL A 220 3.12 -7.18 5.36
N HIS A 221 2.66 -8.40 5.13
CA HIS A 221 2.10 -9.25 6.17
C HIS A 221 3.21 -10.16 6.72
N ASN A 222 3.17 -10.48 8.01
CA ASN A 222 4.12 -11.42 8.60
C ASN A 222 3.96 -12.79 7.93
N SER A 223 5.07 -13.52 7.81
CA SER A 223 5.07 -14.90 7.35
C SER A 223 4.21 -15.73 8.28
N HIS A 224 3.30 -16.49 7.69
CA HIS A 224 2.48 -17.43 8.44
C HIS A 224 3.09 -18.82 8.40
N THR A 225 2.83 -19.56 9.48
CA THR A 225 3.13 -20.97 9.54
C THR A 225 2.39 -21.73 8.44
N ARG A 226 3.15 -22.31 7.50
CA ARG A 226 2.64 -23.16 6.43
C ARG A 226 2.75 -24.62 6.84
N VAL A 227 1.61 -25.28 6.97
CA VAL A 227 1.51 -26.72 7.20
C VAL A 227 1.01 -27.38 5.92
N PHE A 228 1.71 -28.42 5.48
CA PHE A 228 1.28 -29.31 4.42
C PHE A 228 0.63 -30.55 5.04
N ILE A 229 -0.62 -30.82 4.70
CA ILE A 229 -1.37 -31.96 5.21
C ILE A 229 -1.55 -32.98 4.10
N ARG A 230 -1.19 -34.24 4.33
CA ARG A 230 -1.43 -35.35 3.40
C ARG A 230 -2.10 -36.54 4.08
N ARG A 231 -2.80 -37.35 3.29
CA ARG A 231 -3.37 -38.64 3.74
C ARG A 231 -2.30 -39.74 3.73
N THR A 232 -2.43 -40.70 4.62
CA THR A 232 -1.74 -42.00 4.55
C THR A 232 -2.42 -42.91 3.53
N ALA A 233 -1.80 -44.06 3.20
CA ALA A 233 -2.31 -44.99 2.20
C ALA A 233 -3.70 -45.55 2.53
N SER A 234 -4.01 -45.71 3.82
CA SER A 234 -5.33 -46.09 4.30
C SER A 234 -5.62 -45.50 5.68
N GLY A 235 -6.90 -45.40 6.03
CA GLY A 235 -7.35 -45.04 7.37
C GLY A 235 -7.56 -43.55 7.68
N PRO A 236 -7.91 -43.23 8.94
CA PRO A 236 -8.22 -41.87 9.40
C PRO A 236 -6.97 -41.01 9.64
N VAL A 237 -5.77 -41.60 9.57
CA VAL A 237 -4.50 -40.93 9.86
C VAL A 237 -4.13 -39.91 8.78
N ARG A 238 -3.56 -38.79 9.22
CA ARG A 238 -3.06 -37.68 8.42
C ARG A 238 -1.66 -37.33 8.87
N ILE A 239 -0.86 -36.83 7.93
CA ILE A 239 0.49 -36.31 8.19
C ILE A 239 0.43 -34.81 8.00
N ALA A 240 0.67 -34.06 9.08
CA ALA A 240 0.94 -32.63 9.03
C ALA A 240 2.45 -32.42 9.02
N ARG A 241 2.98 -31.86 7.93
CA ARG A 241 4.34 -31.37 7.85
C ARG A 241 4.34 -29.86 8.00
N LEU A 242 5.04 -29.36 9.00
CA LEU A 242 5.40 -27.95 9.07
C LEU A 242 6.45 -27.67 7.99
N VAL A 243 6.04 -26.96 6.93
CA VAL A 243 6.92 -26.65 5.77
C VAL A 243 7.59 -25.30 5.94
N SER A 244 6.97 -24.39 6.67
CA SER A 244 7.54 -23.09 6.98
C SER A 244 6.90 -22.58 8.26
N SER A 245 7.69 -22.07 9.20
CA SER A 245 7.15 -21.39 10.37
C SER A 245 8.16 -20.36 10.85
N PRO A 246 7.71 -19.19 11.36
CA PRO A 246 8.64 -18.15 11.80
C PRO A 246 9.33 -18.51 13.13
N TYR A 247 8.80 -19.48 13.90
CA TYR A 247 9.23 -19.76 15.28
C TYR A 247 9.15 -21.23 15.68
N LEU A 248 8.66 -22.13 14.81
CA LEU A 248 8.64 -23.57 15.07
C LEU A 248 9.62 -24.28 14.13
N PRO A 249 10.42 -25.23 14.63
CA PRO A 249 11.30 -26.02 13.77
C PRO A 249 10.46 -26.86 12.80
N GLU A 250 10.92 -26.98 11.56
CA GLU A 250 10.30 -27.89 10.59
C GLU A 250 10.18 -29.30 11.18
N GLY A 251 9.05 -29.95 10.94
CA GLY A 251 8.76 -31.24 11.53
C GLY A 251 7.48 -31.86 10.99
N GLU A 252 7.40 -33.19 11.10
CA GLU A 252 6.22 -33.95 10.74
C GLU A 252 5.55 -34.50 12.01
N ARG A 253 4.22 -34.40 12.07
CA ARG A 253 3.39 -35.02 13.10
C ARG A 253 2.22 -35.76 12.46
N LEU A 254 1.90 -36.89 13.07
CA LEU A 254 0.76 -37.71 12.71
C LEU A 254 -0.42 -37.31 13.59
N PHE A 255 -1.62 -37.34 13.03
CA PHE A 255 -2.88 -37.20 13.79
C PHE A 255 -3.98 -38.00 13.10
N LYS A 256 -5.04 -38.36 13.82
CA LYS A 256 -6.24 -38.98 13.26
C LYS A 256 -7.36 -37.96 13.16
N ILE A 257 -8.21 -38.12 12.14
CA ILE A 257 -9.52 -37.47 12.07
C ILE A 257 -10.59 -38.54 12.23
N THR A 258 -11.28 -38.55 13.37
CA THR A 258 -12.36 -39.48 13.71
C THR A 258 -13.68 -38.72 13.84
N GLU A 259 -14.77 -39.42 14.17
CA GLU A 259 -16.08 -38.78 14.40
C GLU A 259 -16.06 -37.83 15.61
N ASN A 260 -15.13 -38.01 16.54
CA ASN A 260 -14.93 -37.14 17.71
C ASN A 260 -14.03 -35.93 17.42
N GLY A 261 -13.42 -35.84 16.23
CA GLY A 261 -12.54 -34.74 15.84
C GLY A 261 -11.08 -35.16 15.60
N ILE A 262 -10.14 -34.35 16.08
CA ILE A 262 -8.70 -34.58 15.92
C ILE A 262 -8.18 -35.31 17.16
N GLU A 263 -7.60 -36.50 16.95
CA GLU A 263 -7.08 -37.36 18.01
C GLU A 263 -5.63 -37.74 17.74
N ASP A 264 -4.88 -38.08 18.78
CA ASP A 264 -3.51 -38.59 18.66
C ASP A 264 -3.50 -39.98 18.00
N VAL A 265 -2.34 -40.36 17.47
CA VAL A 265 -2.15 -41.64 16.80
C VAL A 265 -1.66 -42.67 17.81
N GLU A 266 -2.25 -43.87 17.82
CA GLU A 266 -1.85 -44.96 18.70
C GLU A 266 -0.77 -45.83 18.02
N GLU A 267 -0.06 -46.67 18.78
CA GLU A 267 1.08 -47.44 18.27
C GLU A 267 0.70 -48.33 17.06
N GLU A 268 -0.50 -48.93 17.09
CA GLU A 268 -1.03 -49.81 16.03
C GLU A 268 -1.22 -49.14 14.67
N ASP A 269 -1.38 -47.81 14.64
CA ASP A 269 -1.59 -47.05 13.40
C ASP A 269 -0.28 -46.65 12.72
N THR A 270 0.84 -46.69 13.44
CA THR A 270 2.16 -46.33 12.90
C THR A 270 2.78 -47.45 12.07
N GLU A 271 2.36 -48.70 12.28
CA GLU A 271 2.84 -49.89 11.58
C GLU A 271 2.26 -50.06 10.16
N LYS A 272 1.16 -49.38 9.82
CA LYS A 272 0.48 -49.44 8.51
C LYS A 272 0.99 -48.41 7.49
N ARG A 273 2.24 -47.96 7.63
CA ARG A 273 2.85 -46.88 6.84
C ARG A 273 2.96 -47.17 5.34
#